data_AF-A0A1S3CZ56-F1
#
_entry.id   AF-A0A1S3CZ56-F1
#
_cell.length_a   1.000
_cell.length_b   1.000
_cell.length_c   1.000
_cell.angle_alpha   90.00
_cell.angle_beta   90.00
_cell.angle_gamma   90.00
#
_symmetry.space_group_name_H-M   'P 1'
#
loop_
_entity.id
_entity.type
_entity.pdbx_description
1 polymer ?
#
loop_
_entity_poly.entity_id
_entity_poly.type
_entity_poly.pdbx_seq_one_letter_code
_entity_poly.pdbx_strand_id
1 'polypeptide(L)'
;MAPIKFARVVSYSSEDPVHKADNLLNPESTKKWKCKSMGEKQAVAILQLSSQVQINGIDIGNEFSAFVEVFVAKSSNPDDYKVSQT
;
A
#
# COMPACT_ATOMS: atom_id res chain seq x y z
N MET A 1 20.52 -1.72 2.22
CA MET A 1 19.72 -1.50 0.99
C MET A 1 18.93 -0.21 1.17
N ALA A 2 18.75 0.58 0.11
CA ALA A 2 17.95 1.81 0.20
C ALA A 2 16.45 1.48 0.13
N PRO A 3 15.60 2.14 0.95
CA PRO A 3 14.16 1.97 0.85
C PRO A 3 13.62 2.33 -0.54
N ILE A 4 12.66 1.54 -1.04
CA ILE A 4 11.96 1.83 -2.29
C ILE A 4 11.05 3.04 -2.06
N LYS A 5 11.12 4.03 -2.96
CA LYS A 5 10.32 5.25 -2.86
C LYS A 5 8.98 5.12 -3.57
N PHE A 6 7.90 5.47 -2.90
CA PHE A 6 6.58 5.64 -3.53
C PHE A 6 6.45 7.00 -4.20
N ALA A 7 5.80 7.03 -5.37
CA ALA A 7 5.49 8.25 -6.11
C ALA A 7 4.16 8.86 -5.68
N ARG A 8 3.11 8.04 -5.60
CA ARG A 8 1.74 8.45 -5.28
C ARG A 8 0.83 7.25 -4.97
N VAL A 9 -0.30 7.53 -4.34
CA VAL A 9 -1.44 6.60 -4.29
C VAL A 9 -2.15 6.64 -5.65
N VAL A 10 -2.34 5.46 -6.26
CA VAL A 10 -3.09 5.31 -7.51
C VAL A 10 -4.58 5.21 -7.22
N SER A 11 -4.94 4.40 -6.24
CA SER A 11 -6.32 4.23 -5.79
C SER A 11 -6.38 3.64 -4.39
N TYR A 12 -7.55 3.74 -3.77
CA TYR A 12 -7.87 3.13 -2.49
C TYR A 12 -9.36 2.79 -2.45
N SER A 13 -9.73 1.75 -1.69
CA SER A 13 -11.14 1.33 -1.57
C SER A 13 -11.91 2.13 -0.51
N SER A 14 -11.23 2.60 0.53
CA SER A 14 -11.82 3.33 1.66
C SER A 14 -10.76 4.17 2.37
N GLU A 15 -11.18 5.28 2.98
CA GLU A 15 -10.25 6.23 3.60
C GLU A 15 -10.92 7.08 4.69
N ASP A 16 -10.25 7.17 5.84
CA ASP A 16 -10.60 8.08 6.93
C ASP A 16 -10.16 9.53 6.61
N PRO A 17 -10.95 10.56 7.01
CA PRO A 17 -10.63 11.97 6.72
C PRO A 17 -9.25 12.45 7.24
N VAL A 18 -8.74 11.83 8.31
CA VAL A 18 -7.45 12.16 8.94
C VAL A 18 -6.40 11.11 8.61
N HIS A 19 -6.76 9.83 8.69
CA HIS A 19 -5.88 8.69 8.46
C HIS A 19 -5.95 8.22 7.00
N LYS A 20 -5.48 9.12 6.12
CA LYS A 20 -5.50 8.98 4.67
C LYS A 20 -4.55 7.92 4.11
N ALA A 21 -4.86 7.37 2.94
CA ALA A 21 -4.01 6.46 2.18
C ALA A 21 -2.68 7.11 1.80
N ASP A 22 -2.68 8.42 1.54
CA ASP A 22 -1.46 9.21 1.25
C ASP A 22 -0.43 9.15 2.39
N ASN A 23 -0.84 8.83 3.62
CA ASN A 23 0.08 8.66 4.73
C ASN A 23 1.06 7.49 4.50
N LEU A 24 0.70 6.50 3.67
CA LEU A 24 1.56 5.36 3.31
C LEU A 24 2.76 5.76 2.44
N LEU A 25 2.74 6.94 1.80
CA LEU A 25 3.83 7.41 0.95
C LEU A 25 5.07 7.82 1.74
N ASN A 26 4.92 8.05 3.05
CA ASN A 26 6.01 8.42 3.94
C ASN A 26 6.22 7.34 5.02
N PRO A 27 7.06 6.32 4.77
CA PRO A 27 7.25 5.21 5.70
C PRO A 27 7.92 5.60 7.03
N GLU A 28 8.60 6.74 7.09
CA GLU A 28 9.21 7.27 8.33
C GLU A 28 8.18 8.00 9.22
N SER A 29 6.97 8.23 8.71
CA SER A 29 5.90 8.93 9.42
C SER A 29 5.19 8.00 10.39
N THR A 30 4.77 8.52 11.54
CA THR A 30 3.88 7.81 12.48
C THR A 30 2.41 7.83 12.04
N LYS A 31 2.10 8.50 10.91
CA LYS A 31 0.76 8.56 10.35
C LYS A 31 0.36 7.20 9.74
N LYS A 32 -0.93 6.91 9.82
CA LYS A 32 -1.51 5.61 9.42
C LYS A 32 -2.57 5.82 8.34
N TRP A 33 -2.88 4.74 7.62
CA TRP A 33 -4.07 4.64 6.80
C TRP A 33 -5.14 3.83 7.53
N LYS A 34 -6.39 4.32 7.53
CA LYS A 34 -7.54 3.62 8.10
C LYS A 34 -8.72 3.71 7.12
N CYS A 35 -9.61 2.72 7.21
CA CYS A 35 -10.88 2.75 6.51
C CYS A 35 -11.80 3.86 7.04
N LYS A 36 -12.71 4.34 6.20
CA LYS A 36 -13.69 5.37 6.55
C LYS A 36 -14.67 4.91 7.61
N SER A 37 -15.11 3.65 7.53
CA SER A 37 -16.18 3.11 8.35
C SER A 37 -15.69 1.92 9.17
N MET A 38 -16.27 1.74 10.36
CA MET A 38 -16.03 0.56 11.17
C MET A 38 -16.70 -0.67 10.55
N GLY A 39 -16.07 -1.84 10.69
CA GLY A 39 -16.63 -3.12 10.24
C GLY A 39 -16.43 -3.46 8.75
N GLU A 40 -15.68 -2.63 8.02
CA GLU A 40 -15.23 -2.99 6.68
C GLU A 40 -14.37 -4.26 6.72
N LYS A 41 -14.77 -5.29 5.96
CA LYS A 41 -14.13 -6.61 6.00
C LYS A 41 -12.77 -6.66 5.31
N GLN A 42 -12.55 -5.76 4.36
CA GLN A 42 -11.34 -5.68 3.56
C GLN A 42 -11.15 -4.23 3.11
N ALA A 43 -9.89 -3.82 2.98
CA ALA A 43 -9.52 -2.59 2.30
C ALA A 43 -8.30 -2.81 1.41
N VAL A 44 -8.23 -2.06 0.32
CA VAL A 44 -7.15 -2.15 -0.68
C VAL A 44 -6.65 -0.75 -0.99
N ALA A 45 -5.33 -0.60 -1.06
CA ALA A 45 -4.66 0.60 -1.57
C ALA A 45 -3.62 0.19 -2.61
N ILE A 46 -3.55 0.95 -3.70
CA ILE A 46 -2.61 0.73 -4.79
C ILE A 46 -1.60 1.86 -4.77
N LEU A 47 -0.33 1.53 -4.59
CA LEU A 47 0.77 2.49 -4.52
C LEU A 47 1.64 2.39 -5.77
N GLN A 48 1.96 3.52 -6.38
CA GLN A 48 2.90 3.57 -7.50
C GLN A 48 4.32 3.77 -6.97
N LEU A 49 5.25 2.91 -7.40
CA LEU A 49 6.68 3.10 -7.14
C LEU A 49 7.23 4.25 -8.00
N SER A 50 8.26 4.94 -7.52
CA SER A 50 8.93 6.03 -8.26
C SER A 50 9.66 5.54 -9.51
N SER A 51 10.10 4.29 -9.50
CA SER A 51 10.74 3.62 -10.63
C SER A 51 10.46 2.12 -10.57
N GLN A 52 10.55 1.44 -11.71
CA GLN A 52 10.51 -0.02 -11.74
C GLN A 52 11.75 -0.59 -11.05
N VAL A 53 11.55 -1.38 -10.01
CA VAL A 53 12.62 -2.01 -9.22
C VAL A 53 12.22 -3.43 -8.81
N GLN A 54 13.19 -4.24 -8.45
CA GLN A 54 12.94 -5.53 -7.81
C GLN A 54 12.70 -5.31 -6.31
N ILE A 55 11.65 -5.95 -5.77
CA ILE A 55 11.34 -5.93 -4.34
C ILE A 55 12.03 -7.13 -3.71
N ASN A 56 12.90 -6.88 -2.73
CA ASN A 56 13.69 -7.91 -2.05
C ASN A 56 13.26 -8.12 -0.59
N GLY A 57 12.34 -7.30 -0.10
CA GLY A 57 11.89 -7.27 1.28
C GLY A 57 10.73 -6.30 1.42
N ILE A 58 9.80 -6.63 2.32
CA ILE A 58 8.61 -5.83 2.59
C ILE A 58 8.40 -5.77 4.10
N ASP A 59 8.41 -4.56 4.63
CA ASP A 59 8.08 -4.27 6.02
C ASP A 59 6.70 -3.62 6.08
N ILE A 60 5.79 -4.17 6.89
CA ILE A 60 4.42 -3.66 7.04
C ILE A 60 4.10 -3.45 8.51
N GLY A 61 3.87 -2.20 8.89
CA GLY A 61 3.27 -1.84 10.17
C GLY A 61 1.76 -2.13 10.15
N ASN A 62 1.33 -3.16 10.88
CA ASN A 62 -0.07 -3.54 10.94
C ASN A 62 -0.87 -2.65 11.92
N GLU A 63 -2.05 -2.19 11.50
CA GLU A 63 -2.99 -1.43 12.32
C GLU A 63 -4.32 -2.20 12.44
N PHE A 64 -4.31 -3.28 13.24
CA PHE A 64 -5.48 -4.12 13.53
C PHE A 64 -6.04 -4.94 12.36
N SER A 65 -5.32 -5.10 11.25
CA SER A 65 -5.71 -6.06 10.20
C SER A 65 -5.41 -7.49 10.65
N ALA A 66 -6.33 -8.42 10.39
CA ALA A 66 -6.09 -9.84 10.65
C ALA A 66 -5.15 -10.48 9.61
N PHE A 67 -5.27 -10.03 8.35
CA PHE A 67 -4.47 -10.50 7.23
C PHE A 67 -4.01 -9.31 6.38
N VAL A 68 -2.84 -9.42 5.78
CA VAL A 68 -2.31 -8.46 4.81
C VAL A 68 -1.78 -9.24 3.62
N GLU A 69 -2.21 -8.86 2.42
CA GLU A 69 -1.76 -9.43 1.16
C GLU A 69 -1.08 -8.34 0.33
N VAL A 70 0.01 -8.70 -0.35
CA VAL A 70 0.71 -7.78 -1.25
C VAL A 70 0.71 -8.33 -2.65
N PHE A 71 0.25 -7.51 -3.59
CA PHE A 71 0.27 -7.80 -5.01
C PHE A 71 1.16 -6.79 -5.75
N VAL A 72 1.76 -7.24 -6.84
CA VAL A 72 2.62 -6.43 -7.72
C VAL A 72 2.13 -6.50 -9.16
N ALA A 73 2.17 -5.37 -9.85
CA ALA A 73 1.89 -5.26 -11.28
C ALA A 73 2.79 -4.19 -11.90
N LYS A 74 2.99 -4.26 -13.22
CA LYS A 74 3.59 -3.16 -13.97
C LYS A 74 2.51 -2.14 -14.30
N SER A 75 2.83 -0.85 -14.25
CA SER A 75 1.89 0.21 -14.66
C SER A 75 1.43 0.10 -16.11
N SER A 76 2.20 -0.58 -16.98
CA SER A 76 1.82 -0.89 -18.36
C SER A 76 0.77 -1.99 -18.49
N ASN A 77 0.51 -2.76 -17.42
CA ASN A 77 -0.48 -3.83 -17.40
C ASN A 77 -1.19 -3.86 -16.02
N PRO A 78 -2.09 -2.89 -15.76
CA PRO A 78 -2.68 -2.68 -14.44
C PRO A 78 -3.62 -3.81 -14.00
N ASP A 79 -4.06 -4.71 -14.88
CA ASP A 79 -4.96 -5.80 -14.51
C ASP A 79 -4.22 -7.11 -14.17
N ASP A 80 -2.89 -7.15 -14.30
CA ASP A 80 -2.05 -8.34 -14.05
C ASP A 80 -1.34 -8.25 -12.69
N TYR A 81 -2.13 -8.11 -11.63
CA TYR A 81 -1.64 -8.16 -10.25
C TYR A 81 -1.30 -9.60 -9.84
N LYS A 82 -0.05 -9.82 -9.45
CA LYS A 82 0.45 -11.11 -8.96
C LYS A 82 0.82 -11.03 -7.49
N VAL A 83 0.57 -12.09 -6.73
CA VAL A 83 1.01 -12.18 -5.33
C VAL A 83 2.53 -12.00 -5.27
N SER A 84 3.00 -11.09 -4.42
CA SER A 84 4.43 -10.81 -4.27
C SER A 84 5.14 -12.03 -3.69
N GLN A 85 6.06 -12.61 -4.46
CA GLN A 85 6.97 -13.67 -3.99
C GLN A 85 8.30 -13.01 -3.65
N THR A 86 8.61 -12.93 -2.36
CA THR A 86 9.89 -12.38 -1.86
C THR A 86 10.84 -13.53 -1.55
#